data_AF-A0A255ZN49-F1
#
_entry.id   AF-A0A255ZN49-F1
#
_cell.length_a   1.000
_cell.length_b   1.000
_cell.length_c   1.000
_cell.angle_alpha   90.00
_cell.angle_beta   90.00
_cell.angle_gamma   90.00
#
_symmetry.space_group_name_H-M   'P 1'
#
loop_
_entity.id
_entity.type
_entity.pdbx_description
1 polymer ?
#
loop_
_entity_poly.entity_id
_entity_poly.type
_entity_poly.pdbx_seq_one_letter_code
_entity_poly.pdbx_strand_id
1 'polypeptide(L)'
;MKWSLVLFFMGYSLLSLGQSSAEAYLKRYSLSKDSIAELTFKSKEQFQAFIKEFEEKEGFELPKFLIYDNTGKLLKHRLDVLQSACGKGDVSRLKKSYHKSLPNLDELNVYFNETIAKPSESAYVVIFVWHEAADKYNKHTFDTYKVWKNDNDLTMYFLNLQTEK
;
A
#
# COMPACT_ATOMS: atom_id res chain seq x y z
N MET A 1 -34.16 46.77 -27.96
CA MET A 1 -34.45 45.35 -27.69
C MET A 1 -33.14 44.60 -27.58
N LYS A 2 -32.81 44.13 -26.37
CA LYS A 2 -31.54 43.46 -26.05
C LYS A 2 -31.63 41.99 -26.47
N TRP A 3 -30.75 41.56 -27.37
CA TRP A 3 -30.54 40.15 -27.66
C TRP A 3 -29.49 39.63 -26.69
N SER A 4 -29.92 38.80 -25.73
CA SER A 4 -28.99 38.11 -24.82
C SER A 4 -28.42 36.88 -25.51
N LEU A 5 -27.11 36.88 -25.66
CA LEU A 5 -26.29 35.73 -26.03
C LEU A 5 -26.38 34.67 -24.93
N VAL A 6 -26.94 33.49 -25.22
CA VAL A 6 -26.86 32.33 -24.31
C VAL A 6 -25.62 31.53 -24.69
N LEU A 7 -24.51 31.81 -24.00
CA LEU A 7 -23.34 30.93 -23.96
C LEU A 7 -23.65 29.78 -23.01
N PHE A 8 -24.05 28.63 -23.57
CA PHE A 8 -24.17 27.40 -22.81
C PHE A 8 -22.76 26.81 -22.65
N PHE A 9 -22.14 27.05 -21.49
CA PHE A 9 -20.93 26.38 -21.06
C PHE A 9 -21.23 24.88 -20.85
N MET A 10 -20.99 24.07 -21.89
CA MET A 10 -20.78 22.63 -21.72
C MET A 10 -19.37 22.43 -21.19
N GLY A 11 -19.23 22.41 -19.87
CA GLY A 11 -17.96 22.11 -19.25
C GLY A 11 -18.17 21.51 -17.88
N TYR A 12 -18.55 20.25 -17.80
CA TYR A 12 -18.36 19.40 -16.62
C TYR A 12 -18.62 17.94 -16.98
N SER A 13 -17.57 17.22 -17.38
CA SER A 13 -17.41 15.77 -17.10
C SER A 13 -16.15 15.22 -17.77
N LEU A 14 -14.97 15.58 -17.26
CA LEU A 14 -13.71 14.90 -17.58
C LEU A 14 -12.87 14.67 -16.31
N LEU A 15 -13.53 14.32 -15.20
CA LEU A 15 -12.88 13.95 -13.94
C LEU A 15 -13.42 12.61 -13.45
N SER A 16 -13.10 11.51 -14.14
CA SER A 16 -13.23 10.15 -13.59
C SER A 16 -12.37 9.08 -14.26
N LEU A 17 -11.61 9.39 -15.33
CA LEU A 17 -10.86 8.39 -16.07
C LEU A 17 -9.66 7.78 -15.30
N GLY A 18 -9.11 8.49 -14.30
CA GLY A 18 -7.97 8.01 -13.49
C GLY A 18 -8.32 7.01 -12.39
N GLN A 19 -9.54 7.05 -11.86
CA GLN A 19 -9.99 6.14 -10.78
C GLN A 19 -10.29 4.72 -11.32
N SER A 20 -10.44 4.59 -12.64
CA SER A 20 -10.92 3.36 -13.30
C SER A 20 -9.88 2.26 -13.50
N SER A 21 -8.57 2.57 -13.58
CA SER A 21 -7.55 1.55 -13.89
C SER A 21 -7.20 0.68 -12.69
N ALA A 22 -6.92 1.30 -11.53
CA ALA A 22 -6.60 0.61 -10.30
C ALA A 22 -7.75 -0.31 -9.84
N GLU A 23 -9.00 0.17 -9.94
CA GLU A 23 -10.17 -0.63 -9.60
C GLU A 23 -10.36 -1.81 -10.55
N ALA A 24 -10.21 -1.60 -11.86
CA ALA A 24 -10.25 -2.68 -12.85
C ALA A 24 -9.12 -3.69 -12.62
N TYR A 25 -7.94 -3.24 -12.20
CA TYR A 25 -6.80 -4.09 -11.90
C TYR A 25 -7.07 -4.96 -10.65
N LEU A 26 -7.54 -4.38 -9.55
CA LEU A 26 -7.92 -5.11 -8.33
C LEU A 26 -9.03 -6.15 -8.60
N LYS A 27 -10.02 -5.81 -9.44
CA LYS A 27 -11.09 -6.73 -9.84
C LYS A 27 -10.56 -8.01 -10.50
N ARG A 28 -9.45 -7.95 -11.25
CA ARG A 28 -8.80 -9.15 -11.84
C ARG A 28 -8.35 -10.14 -10.78
N TYR A 29 -8.09 -9.67 -9.56
CA TYR A 29 -7.71 -10.47 -8.40
C TYR A 29 -8.87 -10.75 -7.45
N SER A 30 -10.11 -10.46 -7.85
CA SER A 30 -11.31 -10.61 -7.01
C SER A 30 -11.26 -9.76 -5.74
N LEU A 31 -10.63 -8.57 -5.84
CA LEU A 31 -10.61 -7.57 -4.78
C LEU A 31 -11.47 -6.38 -5.18
N SER A 32 -12.24 -5.86 -4.23
CA SER A 32 -12.96 -4.59 -4.38
C SER A 32 -12.15 -3.47 -3.72
N LYS A 33 -12.13 -2.29 -4.33
CA LYS A 33 -11.49 -1.12 -3.74
C LYS A 33 -12.10 -0.77 -2.37
N ASP A 34 -13.42 -0.93 -2.23
CA ASP A 34 -14.13 -0.68 -0.97
C ASP A 34 -13.84 -1.74 0.11
N SER A 35 -13.20 -2.86 -0.25
CA SER A 35 -12.87 -3.95 0.69
C SER A 35 -11.45 -3.87 1.25
N ILE A 36 -10.69 -2.83 0.86
CA ILE A 36 -9.30 -2.63 1.30
C ILE A 36 -9.14 -1.26 1.96
N ALA A 37 -8.28 -1.18 2.97
CA ALA A 37 -7.85 0.10 3.53
C ALA A 37 -6.68 0.62 2.69
N GLU A 38 -6.94 1.51 1.74
CA GLU A 38 -5.91 2.10 0.89
C GLU A 38 -5.16 3.23 1.63
N LEU A 39 -3.85 3.29 1.44
CA LEU A 39 -2.99 4.40 1.84
C LEU A 39 -2.65 5.22 0.61
N THR A 40 -2.84 6.53 0.72
CA THR A 40 -2.55 7.50 -0.32
C THR A 40 -1.53 8.53 0.17
N PHE A 41 -0.61 8.94 -0.71
CA PHE A 41 0.40 9.93 -0.35
C PHE A 41 -0.23 11.33 -0.24
N LYS A 42 0.21 12.11 0.75
CA LYS A 42 -0.23 13.52 0.91
C LYS A 42 0.15 14.39 -0.28
N SER A 43 1.30 14.10 -0.89
CA SER A 43 1.80 14.85 -2.04
C SER A 43 2.86 14.04 -2.81
N LYS A 44 3.22 14.54 -4.00
CA LYS A 44 4.31 13.99 -4.81
C LYS A 44 5.65 14.03 -4.06
N GLU A 45 5.89 15.08 -3.27
CA GLU A 45 7.10 15.22 -2.46
C GLU A 45 7.17 14.15 -1.38
N GLN A 46 6.05 13.85 -0.72
CA GLN A 46 5.98 12.77 0.27
C GLN A 46 6.17 11.39 -0.35
N PHE A 47 5.62 11.17 -1.55
CA PHE A 47 5.92 9.97 -2.34
C PHE A 47 7.42 9.83 -2.59
N GLN A 48 8.08 10.87 -3.12
CA GLN A 48 9.51 10.82 -3.41
C GLN A 48 10.36 10.63 -2.15
N ALA A 49 9.98 11.26 -1.04
CA ALA A 49 10.63 11.07 0.25
C ALA A 49 10.50 9.62 0.74
N PHE A 50 9.31 9.02 0.61
CA PHE A 50 9.09 7.61 0.91
C PHE A 50 9.97 6.71 0.05
N ILE A 51 9.97 6.87 -1.28
CA ILE A 51 10.80 6.06 -2.18
C ILE A 51 12.28 6.12 -1.77
N LYS A 52 12.81 7.31 -1.51
CA LYS A 52 14.22 7.49 -1.10
C LYS A 52 14.56 6.81 0.23
N GLU A 53 13.62 6.80 1.18
CA GLU A 53 13.80 6.14 2.47
C GLU A 53 13.91 4.62 2.34
N PHE A 54 13.25 4.04 1.34
CA PHE A 54 13.27 2.60 1.07
C PHE A 54 14.26 2.19 -0.06
N GLU A 55 14.88 3.15 -0.74
CA GLU A 55 15.88 2.90 -1.79
C GLU A 55 17.19 2.31 -1.23
N GLU A 56 17.74 1.29 -1.92
CA GLU A 56 19.06 0.72 -1.68
C GLU A 56 20.07 1.22 -2.74
N LYS A 57 21.38 1.05 -2.50
CA LYS A 57 22.44 1.54 -3.41
C LYS A 57 22.39 0.92 -4.83
N GLU A 58 21.76 -0.24 -4.98
CA GLU A 58 21.56 -0.90 -6.29
C GLU A 58 20.22 -0.52 -6.94
N GLY A 59 19.49 0.44 -6.37
CA GLY A 59 18.19 0.91 -6.82
C GLY A 59 17.06 0.59 -5.82
N PHE A 60 15.83 0.83 -6.26
CA PHE A 60 14.66 0.64 -5.43
C PHE A 60 14.20 -0.83 -5.43
N GLU A 61 14.56 -1.58 -4.40
CA GLU A 61 14.06 -2.94 -4.18
C GLU A 61 12.91 -2.91 -3.16
N LEU A 62 11.71 -2.58 -3.65
CA LEU A 62 10.57 -2.44 -2.76
C LEU A 62 10.07 -3.81 -2.23
N PRO A 63 9.83 -3.94 -0.91
CA PRO A 63 9.11 -5.06 -0.34
C PRO A 63 7.68 -5.18 -0.88
N LYS A 64 7.23 -6.41 -1.09
CA LYS A 64 5.79 -6.73 -1.29
C LYS A 64 4.97 -6.43 -0.05
N PHE A 65 5.59 -6.49 1.13
CA PHE A 65 4.93 -6.29 2.42
C PHE A 65 5.85 -5.55 3.38
N LEU A 66 5.32 -4.53 4.06
CA LEU A 66 5.91 -4.00 5.28
C LEU A 66 5.16 -4.59 6.47
N ILE A 67 5.87 -5.18 7.43
CA ILE A 67 5.26 -5.79 8.62
C ILE A 67 5.79 -5.10 9.86
N TYR A 68 4.88 -4.51 10.62
CA TYR A 68 5.16 -3.79 11.86
C TYR A 68 4.59 -4.56 13.05
N ASP A 69 5.35 -4.63 14.14
CA ASP A 69 4.88 -5.20 15.40
C ASP A 69 4.05 -4.19 16.23
N ASN A 70 3.55 -4.66 17.37
CA ASN A 70 2.85 -3.87 18.38
C ASN A 70 3.67 -2.68 18.93
N THR A 71 5.01 -2.70 18.81
CA THR A 71 5.87 -1.56 19.19
C THR A 71 5.94 -0.50 18.09
N GLY A 72 5.37 -0.78 16.91
CA GLY A 72 5.45 0.05 15.72
C GLY A 72 6.78 -0.08 14.99
N LYS A 73 7.63 -1.05 15.36
CA LYS A 73 8.91 -1.28 14.68
C LYS A 73 8.72 -2.17 13.46
N LEU A 74 9.40 -1.84 12.38
CA LEU A 74 9.42 -2.67 11.19
C LEU A 74 10.19 -3.96 11.48
N LEU A 75 9.53 -5.10 11.37
CA LEU A 75 10.12 -6.40 11.60
C LEU A 75 10.95 -6.91 10.41
N LYS A 76 10.56 -6.58 9.16
CA LYS A 76 11.26 -7.06 7.97
C LYS A 76 10.93 -6.28 6.68
N HIS A 77 11.96 -6.09 5.83
CA HIS A 77 11.90 -5.47 4.49
C HIS A 77 12.27 -6.42 3.33
N ARG A 78 12.98 -7.54 3.57
CA ARG A 78 13.42 -8.44 2.48
C ARG A 78 12.48 -9.62 2.22
N LEU A 79 11.97 -9.64 1.00
CA LEU A 79 11.26 -10.73 0.35
C LEU A 79 12.18 -11.93 0.10
N ASP A 80 11.98 -12.97 0.89
CA ASP A 80 12.06 -14.35 0.40
C ASP A 80 11.20 -15.21 1.32
N VAL A 81 9.96 -14.74 1.50
CA VAL A 81 8.93 -15.57 2.10
C VAL A 81 8.37 -16.39 0.94
N LEU A 82 9.06 -17.48 0.65
CA LEU A 82 8.45 -18.60 -0.04
C LEU A 82 7.11 -18.88 0.64
N GLN A 83 6.06 -19.01 -0.15
CA GLN A 83 4.70 -19.36 0.28
C GLN A 83 4.69 -20.57 1.24
N SER A 84 5.73 -21.42 1.21
CA SER A 84 5.94 -22.55 2.13
C SER A 84 6.21 -22.15 3.59
N ALA A 85 6.67 -20.93 3.87
CA ALA A 85 6.90 -20.43 5.23
C ALA A 85 5.68 -19.71 5.82
N CYS A 86 4.89 -19.00 5.01
CA CYS A 86 3.68 -18.28 5.48
C CYS A 86 2.36 -19.02 5.21
N GLY A 87 2.36 -20.07 4.39
CA GLY A 87 1.21 -20.97 4.24
C GLY A 87 0.97 -21.88 5.45
N LYS A 88 1.86 -21.87 6.45
CA LYS A 88 1.75 -22.63 7.71
C LYS A 88 2.36 -21.96 8.96
N GLY A 89 2.93 -20.75 8.90
CA GLY A 89 3.88 -20.27 9.91
C GLY A 89 3.62 -18.87 10.46
N ASP A 90 3.01 -18.82 11.64
CA ASP A 90 3.30 -17.94 12.79
C ASP A 90 4.22 -16.72 12.52
N VAL A 91 3.62 -15.54 12.36
CA VAL A 91 4.28 -14.23 12.19
C VAL A 91 5.26 -13.93 13.33
N SER A 92 5.03 -14.49 14.53
CA SER A 92 5.89 -14.30 15.71
C SER A 92 7.32 -14.85 15.56
N ARG A 93 7.56 -15.71 14.56
CA ARG A 93 8.87 -16.33 14.30
C ARG A 93 9.77 -15.53 13.36
N LEU A 94 9.32 -14.37 12.88
CA LEU A 94 10.07 -13.51 11.97
C LEU A 94 11.15 -12.71 12.73
N LYS A 95 12.39 -13.24 12.79
CA LYS A 95 13.53 -12.58 13.46
C LYS A 95 14.73 -12.36 12.53
N LYS A 96 14.68 -11.37 11.63
CA LYS A 96 15.90 -10.89 10.93
C LYS A 96 16.01 -9.38 11.02
N SER A 97 17.10 -8.89 11.63
CA SER A 97 17.43 -7.47 11.74
C SER A 97 17.90 -6.90 10.40
N TYR A 98 17.42 -5.70 10.06
CA TYR A 98 17.87 -4.95 8.89
C TYR A 98 18.96 -3.94 9.31
N HIS A 99 19.93 -3.68 8.43
CA HIS A 99 21.09 -2.83 8.75
C HIS A 99 20.82 -1.32 8.58
N LYS A 100 19.79 -0.94 7.80
CA LYS A 100 19.33 0.44 7.66
C LYS A 100 18.21 0.69 8.67
N SER A 101 18.24 1.83 9.35
CA SER A 101 17.09 2.29 10.13
C SER A 101 15.99 2.63 9.16
N LEU A 102 14.90 1.88 9.18
CA LEU A 102 13.71 2.15 8.37
C LEU A 102 12.62 2.77 9.26
N PRO A 103 11.72 3.57 8.68
CA PRO A 103 10.73 4.30 9.46
C PRO A 103 9.81 3.35 10.22
N ASN A 104 9.55 3.69 11.48
CA ASN A 104 8.53 3.08 12.33
C ASN A 104 7.11 3.53 11.89
N LEU A 105 6.06 2.99 12.52
CA LEU A 105 4.67 3.33 12.17
C LEU A 105 4.34 4.82 12.31
N ASP A 106 4.85 5.50 13.33
CA ASP A 106 4.58 6.94 13.52
C ASP A 106 5.26 7.78 12.44
N GLU A 107 6.48 7.38 12.05
CA GLU A 107 7.26 8.03 10.99
C GLU A 107 6.61 7.82 9.62
N LEU A 108 5.98 6.65 9.39
CA LEU A 108 5.22 6.39 8.17
C LEU A 108 4.01 7.32 8.00
N ASN A 109 3.33 7.70 9.09
CA ASN A 109 2.16 8.57 9.05
C ASN A 109 2.47 10.00 8.53
N VAL A 110 3.75 10.35 8.43
CA VAL A 110 4.17 11.61 7.79
C VAL A 110 3.84 11.60 6.29
N TYR A 111 3.93 10.44 5.63
CA TYR A 111 3.79 10.32 4.18
C TYR A 111 2.33 10.26 3.70
N PHE A 112 1.42 9.72 4.51
CA PHE A 112 0.08 9.30 4.07
C PHE A 112 -1.07 10.18 4.56
N ASN A 113 -2.13 10.32 3.78
CA ASN A 113 -3.34 11.03 4.20
C ASN A 113 -4.06 10.30 5.35
N GLU A 114 -3.99 8.98 5.34
CA GLU A 114 -4.58 8.10 6.32
C GLU A 114 -3.61 7.86 7.48
N THR A 115 -4.16 7.70 8.68
CA THR A 115 -3.38 7.32 9.86
C THR A 115 -3.36 5.81 10.01
N ILE A 116 -2.17 5.23 9.99
CA ILE A 116 -1.96 3.82 10.29
C ILE A 116 -2.13 3.62 11.80
N ALA A 117 -3.18 2.90 12.18
CA ALA A 117 -3.44 2.57 13.57
C ALA A 117 -2.33 1.68 14.14
N LYS A 118 -1.82 2.03 15.31
CA LYS A 118 -0.93 1.14 16.07
C LYS A 118 -1.72 -0.10 16.52
N PRO A 119 -1.18 -1.31 16.32
CA PRO A 119 -1.84 -2.51 16.81
C PRO A 119 -1.88 -2.52 18.34
N SER A 120 -2.95 -3.12 18.89
CA SER A 120 -3.01 -3.44 20.33
C SER A 120 -1.98 -4.52 20.70
N GLU A 121 -1.78 -4.78 22.00
CA GLU A 121 -0.62 -5.48 22.59
C GLU A 121 -0.17 -6.81 21.96
N SER A 122 -0.98 -7.47 21.12
CA SER A 122 -0.63 -8.72 20.41
C SER A 122 -0.83 -8.69 18.88
N ALA A 123 -1.10 -7.53 18.27
CA ALA A 123 -1.40 -7.43 16.83
C ALA A 123 -0.22 -6.93 15.97
N TYR A 124 -0.28 -7.19 14.66
CA TYR A 124 0.66 -6.71 13.65
C TYR A 124 -0.05 -5.79 12.65
N VAL A 125 0.70 -4.86 12.06
CA VAL A 125 0.26 -4.10 10.88
C VAL A 125 0.97 -4.61 9.65
N VAL A 126 0.21 -4.93 8.60
CA VAL A 126 0.73 -5.36 7.30
C VAL A 126 0.33 -4.35 6.23
N ILE A 127 1.33 -3.75 5.58
CA ILE A 127 1.10 -2.86 4.43
C ILE A 127 1.48 -3.63 3.17
N PHE A 128 0.47 -4.01 2.39
CA PHE A 128 0.60 -4.66 1.08
C PHE A 128 0.96 -3.61 0.05
N VAL A 129 2.15 -3.72 -0.54
CA VAL A 129 2.58 -2.77 -1.57
C VAL A 129 2.43 -3.37 -2.95
N TRP A 130 1.88 -2.59 -3.88
CA TRP A 130 1.59 -3.04 -5.24
C TRP A 130 1.74 -1.92 -6.27
N HIS A 131 1.97 -2.31 -7.52
CA HIS A 131 2.10 -1.40 -8.67
C HIS A 131 1.75 -2.12 -9.96
N GLU A 132 0.88 -1.59 -10.82
CA GLU A 132 0.36 -2.29 -12.01
C GLU A 132 1.46 -2.86 -12.93
N ALA A 133 2.58 -2.14 -13.13
CA ALA A 133 3.69 -2.62 -13.97
C ALA A 133 4.46 -3.82 -13.38
N ALA A 134 4.19 -4.19 -12.12
CA ALA A 134 4.81 -5.28 -11.38
C ALA A 134 3.84 -6.46 -11.21
N ASP A 135 3.02 -6.78 -12.22
CA ASP A 135 1.91 -7.75 -12.14
C ASP A 135 2.29 -9.12 -11.56
N LYS A 136 3.42 -9.69 -12.00
CA LYS A 136 3.94 -10.96 -11.47
C LYS A 136 4.23 -10.91 -9.96
N TYR A 137 4.61 -9.74 -9.45
CA TYR A 137 4.86 -9.51 -8.03
C TYR A 137 3.57 -9.29 -7.24
N ASN A 138 2.61 -8.56 -7.81
CA ASN A 138 1.31 -8.27 -7.19
C ASN A 138 0.45 -9.52 -6.98
N LYS A 139 0.57 -10.54 -7.84
CA LYS A 139 -0.14 -11.82 -7.65
C LYS A 139 0.13 -12.42 -6.28
N HIS A 140 1.40 -12.46 -5.87
CA HIS A 140 1.77 -12.96 -4.54
C HIS A 140 1.24 -12.07 -3.40
N THR A 141 1.24 -10.75 -3.61
CA THR A 141 0.68 -9.77 -2.67
C THR A 141 -0.80 -10.07 -2.39
N PHE A 142 -1.59 -10.22 -3.45
CA PHE A 142 -3.03 -10.44 -3.34
C PHE A 142 -3.41 -11.86 -2.88
N ASP A 143 -2.65 -12.89 -3.28
CA ASP A 143 -2.85 -14.24 -2.77
C ASP A 143 -2.57 -14.32 -1.26
N THR A 144 -1.54 -13.62 -0.79
CA THR A 144 -1.23 -13.53 0.65
C THR A 144 -2.35 -12.84 1.42
N TYR A 145 -2.85 -11.71 0.90
CA TYR A 145 -4.00 -11.02 1.51
C TYR A 145 -5.23 -11.94 1.63
N LYS A 146 -5.57 -12.70 0.57
CA LYS A 146 -6.74 -13.60 0.60
C LYS A 146 -6.66 -14.65 1.71
N VAL A 147 -5.45 -15.13 2.03
CA VAL A 147 -5.23 -16.10 3.10
C VAL A 147 -5.34 -15.42 4.47
N TRP A 148 -4.83 -14.21 4.62
CA TRP A 148 -4.70 -13.55 5.91
C TRP A 148 -5.87 -12.66 6.30
N LYS A 149 -6.71 -12.19 5.37
CA LYS A 149 -7.73 -11.14 5.61
C LYS A 149 -8.74 -11.42 6.73
N ASN A 150 -8.82 -12.65 7.22
CA ASN A 150 -9.71 -13.09 8.30
C ASN A 150 -8.96 -13.30 9.63
N ASP A 151 -7.68 -12.97 9.70
CA ASP A 151 -6.86 -13.05 10.90
C ASP A 151 -7.07 -11.79 11.76
N ASN A 152 -7.55 -11.98 13.00
CA ASN A 152 -7.89 -10.89 13.90
C ASN A 152 -6.66 -10.21 14.52
N ASP A 153 -5.49 -10.84 14.42
CA ASP A 153 -4.23 -10.28 14.92
C ASP A 153 -3.55 -9.39 13.86
N LEU A 154 -4.15 -9.23 12.66
CA LEU A 154 -3.58 -8.47 11.56
C LEU A 154 -4.45 -7.28 11.16
N THR A 155 -3.88 -6.09 11.24
CA THR A 155 -4.43 -4.88 10.62
C THR A 155 -3.78 -4.68 9.25
N MET A 156 -4.57 -4.61 8.18
CA MET A 156 -4.05 -4.61 6.81
C MET A 156 -4.33 -3.31 6.07
N TYR A 157 -3.31 -2.81 5.38
CA TYR A 157 -3.39 -1.65 4.49
C TYR A 157 -2.82 -1.98 3.11
N PHE A 158 -3.22 -1.21 2.12
CA PHE A 158 -2.76 -1.34 0.74
C PHE A 158 -2.14 -0.05 0.26
N LEU A 159 -0.91 -0.12 -0.23
CA LEU A 159 -0.19 1.00 -0.79
C LEU A 159 -0.03 0.79 -2.29
N ASN A 160 -0.71 1.62 -3.08
CA ASN A 160 -0.50 1.68 -4.52
C ASN A 160 0.64 2.67 -4.83
N LEU A 161 1.70 2.23 -5.50
CA LEU A 161 2.81 3.11 -5.89
C LEU A 161 2.59 3.83 -7.23
N GLN A 162 1.44 3.65 -7.87
CA GLN A 162 1.13 4.37 -9.09
C GLN A 162 0.99 5.86 -8.74
N THR A 163 1.93 6.68 -9.23
CA THR A 163 1.79 8.14 -9.17
C THR A 163 0.53 8.54 -9.93
N GLU A 164 -0.41 9.22 -9.26
CA GLU A 164 -1.41 10.01 -9.98
C GLU A 164 -0.68 10.93 -10.97
N LYS A 165 -1.08 10.86 -12.23
CA LYS A 165 -0.44 11.56 -13.36
C LYS A 165 -0.55 13.06 -13.23
#